data_AF-A0A8I2AHB7-F1
#
_entry.id   AF-A0A8I2AHB7-F1
#
_cell.length_a   1.000
_cell.length_b   1.000
_cell.length_c   1.000
_cell.angle_alpha   90.00
_cell.angle_beta   90.00
_cell.angle_gamma   90.00
#
_symmetry.space_group_name_H-M   'P 1'
#
loop_
_entity.id
_entity.type
_entity.pdbx_description
1 polymer ?
#
loop_
_entity_poly.entity_id
_entity_poly.type
_entity_poly.pdbx_seq_one_letter_code
_entity_poly.pdbx_strand_id
1 'polypeptide(L)'
;MGTEIPKKGTELRFLNGHYYLYEVTSKWNPEKKRSQKVTGKLLGKITEKDGFIESEKARLRRQNSISSLTVKEYGFSFLYEQLLGDYTTLLKKHFEEDWQTILALAYGSLLYCSPLKNMSFHYFNSYLSELYSEVTLSPNSLSGFLRALGIRRESIVRFFREFNYANDCIIFDGTDMNSKSSLMYLPKEGKSKRGIYESLIDLMFVFSIEQRLPIYYRINQGNIKDVKAFRLCLEECKIADAVIILDKGFYSKENIKQVKDEQLKFIIPLRRTSSLIDYTIRRKGGKEVFDGYFKFEGRYICYYSYKTEGNDMLHLYLDEKLRVEEGKDFLERIENGSKGYTMEQFNKKNPQFGTIALLTNAVKAPQKIYVDYKSRGEVEQMIDTLKDVVEADMSYMQNEFALEGWMFINYIALHWYYRIYQQLLAKHELNGKFSPKDFISFLTEIKRVKINDKWYTAEITKKTNDLLKKLELPIT
;
A
#
# COMPACT_ATOMS: atom_id res chain seq x y z
N MET A 1 -59.29 -3.77 0.59
CA MET A 1 -58.55 -4.37 -0.55
C MET A 1 -57.92 -3.22 -1.33
N GLY A 2 -56.63 -2.96 -1.09
CA GLY A 2 -55.93 -1.87 -1.76
C GLY A 2 -55.37 -2.35 -3.10
N THR A 3 -56.01 -1.96 -4.20
CA THR A 3 -55.43 -2.07 -5.54
C THR A 3 -54.30 -1.04 -5.65
N GLU A 4 -53.08 -1.40 -5.25
CA GLU A 4 -51.89 -0.64 -5.62
C GLU A 4 -51.74 -0.71 -7.15
N ILE A 5 -52.14 0.37 -7.82
CA ILE A 5 -51.88 0.61 -9.24
C ILE A 5 -50.36 0.46 -9.47
N PRO A 6 -49.90 -0.28 -10.51
CA PRO A 6 -48.48 -0.47 -10.74
C PRO A 6 -47.75 0.87 -10.83
N LYS A 7 -46.76 1.07 -9.96
CA LYS A 7 -45.91 2.27 -9.91
C LYS A 7 -45.19 2.47 -11.25
N LYS A 8 -44.99 3.73 -11.63
CA LYS A 8 -44.20 4.12 -12.81
C LYS A 8 -42.84 3.40 -12.79
N GLY A 9 -42.48 2.74 -13.89
CA GLY A 9 -41.26 1.92 -13.97
C GLY A 9 -41.44 0.46 -13.57
N THR A 10 -42.66 -0.09 -13.64
CA THR A 10 -42.92 -1.53 -13.43
C THR A 10 -43.70 -2.14 -14.61
N GLU A 11 -43.56 -3.45 -14.80
CA GLU A 11 -44.28 -4.25 -15.80
C GLU A 11 -44.87 -5.51 -15.16
N LEU A 12 -46.13 -5.76 -15.46
CA LEU A 12 -46.81 -7.03 -15.17
C LEU A 12 -46.58 -8.01 -16.32
N ARG A 13 -46.17 -9.23 -15.98
CA ARG A 13 -46.02 -10.35 -16.93
C ARG A 13 -46.84 -11.53 -16.46
N PHE A 14 -47.62 -12.10 -17.37
CA PHE A 14 -48.30 -13.37 -17.12
C PHE A 14 -47.41 -14.52 -17.58
N LEU A 15 -46.96 -15.35 -16.64
CA LEU A 15 -46.06 -16.48 -16.89
C LEU A 15 -46.54 -17.69 -16.07
N ASN A 16 -46.63 -18.87 -16.70
CA ASN A 16 -46.98 -20.13 -16.03
C ASN A 16 -48.20 -20.04 -15.10
N GLY A 17 -49.30 -19.42 -15.57
CA GLY A 17 -50.55 -19.31 -14.81
C GLY A 17 -50.56 -18.24 -13.71
N HIS A 18 -49.55 -17.37 -13.65
CA HIS A 18 -49.39 -16.38 -12.58
C HIS A 18 -48.94 -15.01 -13.10
N TYR A 19 -49.37 -13.95 -12.43
CA TYR A 19 -48.90 -12.59 -12.70
C TYR A 19 -47.65 -12.28 -11.87
N TYR A 20 -46.61 -11.77 -12.52
CA TYR A 20 -45.35 -11.36 -11.91
C TYR A 20 -45.07 -9.90 -12.20
N LEU A 21 -44.63 -9.15 -11.20
CA LEU A 21 -44.29 -7.74 -11.32
C LEU A 21 -42.77 -7.58 -11.42
N TYR A 22 -42.29 -6.90 -12.44
CA TYR A 22 -40.88 -6.60 -12.70
C TYR A 22 -40.64 -5.09 -12.71
N GLU A 23 -39.43 -4.66 -12.37
CA GLU A 23 -38.95 -3.31 -12.70
C GLU A 23 -38.78 -3.16 -14.21
N VAL A 24 -38.94 -1.94 -14.72
CA VAL A 24 -38.70 -1.59 -16.12
C VAL A 24 -37.96 -0.28 -16.19
N THR A 25 -36.91 -0.28 -16.99
CA THR A 25 -36.20 0.92 -17.41
C THR A 25 -36.14 0.99 -18.93
N SER A 26 -35.70 2.12 -19.48
CA SER A 26 -35.48 2.29 -20.92
C SER A 26 -34.01 2.65 -21.16
N LYS A 27 -33.35 1.95 -22.08
CA LYS A 27 -31.98 2.26 -22.52
C LYS A 27 -32.00 2.60 -24.01
N TRP A 28 -31.32 3.67 -24.42
CA TRP A 28 -31.17 4.02 -25.84
C TRP A 28 -30.41 2.92 -26.58
N ASN A 29 -30.97 2.43 -27.70
CA ASN A 29 -30.31 1.48 -28.59
C ASN A 29 -29.83 2.22 -29.84
N PRO A 30 -28.51 2.42 -30.02
CA PRO A 30 -27.95 3.17 -31.16
C PRO A 30 -28.20 2.50 -32.51
N GLU A 31 -28.18 1.17 -32.57
CA GLU A 31 -28.41 0.41 -33.82
C GLU A 31 -29.86 0.55 -34.30
N LYS A 32 -30.81 0.52 -33.36
CA LYS A 32 -32.24 0.65 -33.66
C LYS A 32 -32.73 2.10 -33.63
N LYS A 33 -31.85 3.06 -33.34
CA LYS A 33 -32.12 4.51 -33.17
C LYS A 33 -33.38 4.78 -32.34
N ARG A 34 -33.61 4.02 -31.28
CA ARG A 34 -34.78 4.17 -30.40
C ARG A 34 -34.50 3.69 -28.99
N SER A 35 -35.25 4.22 -28.02
CA SER A 35 -35.27 3.72 -26.65
C SER A 35 -35.84 2.29 -26.63
N GLN A 36 -35.09 1.37 -26.03
CA GLN A 36 -35.47 -0.02 -25.85
C GLN A 36 -35.80 -0.29 -24.39
N LYS A 37 -36.95 -0.93 -24.17
CA LYS A 37 -37.39 -1.38 -22.85
C LYS A 37 -36.43 -2.46 -22.33
N VAL A 38 -35.96 -2.28 -21.10
CA VAL A 38 -35.14 -3.24 -20.35
C VAL A 38 -35.93 -3.66 -19.12
N THR A 39 -36.31 -4.94 -19.08
CA THR A 39 -36.96 -5.52 -17.90
C THR A 39 -35.90 -5.78 -16.85
N GLY A 40 -36.08 -5.16 -15.69
CA GLY A 40 -35.23 -5.25 -14.52
C GLY A 40 -35.62 -6.38 -13.59
N LYS A 41 -35.45 -6.15 -12.29
CA LYS A 41 -35.56 -7.19 -11.27
C LYS A 41 -37.01 -7.61 -11.03
N LEU A 42 -37.22 -8.87 -10.66
CA LEU A 42 -38.51 -9.35 -10.13
C LEU A 42 -38.78 -8.68 -8.78
N LEU A 43 -39.93 -8.05 -8.66
CA LEU A 43 -40.43 -7.44 -7.44
C LEU A 43 -41.28 -8.44 -6.64
N GLY A 44 -42.17 -9.16 -7.33
CA GLY A 44 -43.06 -10.12 -6.67
C GLY A 44 -44.06 -10.77 -7.62
N LYS A 45 -44.97 -11.56 -7.04
CA LYS A 45 -46.06 -12.26 -7.74
C LYS A 45 -47.39 -11.72 -7.25
N ILE A 46 -48.39 -11.62 -8.13
CA ILE A 46 -49.75 -11.24 -7.77
C ILE A 46 -50.65 -12.48 -7.79
N THR A 47 -51.39 -12.70 -6.72
CA THR A 47 -52.44 -13.73 -6.62
C THR A 47 -53.80 -13.08 -6.36
N GLU A 48 -54.88 -13.72 -6.80
CA GLU A 48 -56.24 -13.22 -6.57
C GLU A 48 -56.60 -13.19 -5.07
N LYS A 49 -56.08 -14.15 -4.31
CA LYS A 49 -56.36 -14.29 -2.88
C LYS A 49 -55.59 -13.27 -2.02
N ASP A 50 -54.30 -13.06 -2.30
CA ASP A 50 -53.38 -12.35 -1.41
C ASP A 50 -52.88 -11.01 -1.98
N GLY A 51 -53.28 -10.66 -3.21
CA GLY A 51 -52.80 -9.45 -3.88
C GLY A 51 -51.31 -9.57 -4.26
N PHE A 52 -50.54 -8.49 -4.10
CA PHE A 52 -49.10 -8.51 -4.38
C PHE A 52 -48.32 -9.19 -3.25
N ILE A 53 -47.68 -10.31 -3.59
CA ILE A 53 -46.74 -11.05 -2.74
C ILE A 53 -45.32 -10.69 -3.18
N GLU A 54 -44.60 -9.96 -2.33
CA GLU A 54 -43.20 -9.60 -2.58
C GLU A 54 -42.33 -10.87 -2.73
N SER A 55 -41.43 -10.88 -3.71
CA SER A 55 -40.53 -12.02 -3.92
C SER A 55 -39.53 -12.12 -2.76
N GLU A 56 -39.12 -13.33 -2.38
CA GLU A 56 -38.14 -13.53 -1.31
C GLU A 56 -36.83 -12.77 -1.57
N LYS A 57 -36.39 -12.68 -2.83
CA LYS A 57 -35.22 -11.87 -3.24
C LYS A 57 -35.46 -10.36 -3.10
N ALA A 58 -36.67 -9.86 -3.34
CA ALA A 58 -37.01 -8.45 -3.11
C ALA A 58 -37.11 -8.17 -1.62
N ARG A 59 -37.74 -9.06 -0.85
CA ARG A 59 -37.81 -9.03 0.60
C ARG A 59 -36.42 -9.00 1.24
N LEU A 60 -35.50 -9.87 0.82
CA LEU A 60 -34.11 -9.90 1.29
C LEU A 60 -33.32 -8.63 0.94
N ARG A 61 -33.57 -8.00 -0.22
CA ARG A 61 -32.97 -6.70 -0.57
C ARG A 61 -33.48 -5.56 0.30
N ARG A 62 -34.77 -5.61 0.68
CA ARG A 62 -35.39 -4.67 1.61
C ARG A 62 -34.97 -4.92 3.05
N GLN A 63 -34.84 -6.19 3.42
CA GLN A 63 -34.33 -6.71 4.70
C GLN A 63 -32.79 -6.79 4.72
N ASN A 64 -32.08 -5.84 4.12
CA ASN A 64 -30.74 -5.55 4.61
C ASN A 64 -30.89 -4.96 6.03
N SER A 65 -31.08 -5.86 7.00
CA SER A 65 -31.19 -5.67 8.46
C SER A 65 -29.99 -4.96 9.09
N ILE A 66 -28.98 -4.72 8.28
CA ILE A 66 -27.81 -3.91 8.55
C ILE A 66 -28.17 -2.42 8.79
N SER A 67 -29.23 -1.90 8.17
CA SER A 67 -29.70 -0.51 8.38
C SER A 67 -30.41 -0.28 9.72
N SER A 68 -30.77 -1.34 10.44
CA SER A 68 -31.41 -1.29 11.76
C SER A 68 -30.44 -1.57 12.92
N LEU A 69 -29.13 -1.56 12.68
CA LEU A 69 -28.15 -1.80 13.72
C LEU A 69 -28.19 -0.68 14.76
N THR A 70 -28.46 -1.06 16.01
CA THR A 70 -28.46 -0.15 17.16
C THR A 70 -27.10 -0.07 17.85
N VAL A 71 -26.13 -0.89 17.45
CA VAL A 71 -24.75 -0.86 17.96
C VAL A 71 -23.79 -0.85 16.80
N LYS A 72 -22.84 0.08 16.80
CA LYS A 72 -21.83 0.24 15.75
C LYS A 72 -20.45 0.50 16.34
N GLU A 73 -19.40 0.03 15.68
CA GLU A 73 -18.01 0.38 15.95
C GLU A 73 -17.81 1.89 15.81
N TYR A 74 -17.12 2.54 16.76
CA TYR A 74 -16.93 4.00 16.75
C TYR A 74 -15.47 4.44 16.95
N GLY A 75 -14.60 3.64 17.56
CA GLY A 75 -13.23 4.09 17.85
C GLY A 75 -12.41 4.43 16.62
N PHE A 76 -12.41 3.57 15.59
CA PHE A 76 -11.77 3.86 14.31
C PHE A 76 -12.54 4.93 13.53
N SER A 77 -13.88 4.95 13.61
CA SER A 77 -14.68 6.01 13.01
C SER A 77 -14.29 7.40 13.53
N PHE A 78 -14.09 7.51 14.85
CA PHE A 78 -13.59 8.72 15.50
C PHE A 78 -12.16 9.04 15.07
N LEU A 79 -11.26 8.05 15.11
CA LEU A 79 -9.88 8.22 14.66
C LEU A 79 -9.82 8.74 13.22
N TYR A 80 -10.66 8.21 12.34
CA TYR A 80 -10.72 8.61 10.94
C TYR A 80 -11.00 10.10 10.79
N GLU A 81 -12.03 10.61 11.48
CA GLU A 81 -12.37 12.04 11.45
C GLU A 81 -11.26 12.93 12.04
N GLN A 82 -10.56 12.47 13.09
CA GLN A 82 -9.52 13.26 13.76
C GLN A 82 -8.18 13.27 13.01
N LEU A 83 -7.79 12.14 12.41
CA LEU A 83 -6.45 11.94 11.85
C LEU A 83 -6.42 11.84 10.33
N LEU A 84 -7.48 11.32 9.71
CA LEU A 84 -7.52 10.91 8.30
C LEU A 84 -8.54 11.72 7.47
N GLY A 85 -9.07 12.82 8.02
CA GLY A 85 -10.05 13.68 7.33
C GLY A 85 -9.51 14.35 6.05
N ASP A 86 -8.19 14.51 5.94
CA ASP A 86 -7.52 14.94 4.71
C ASP A 86 -7.79 13.97 3.55
N TYR A 87 -7.80 12.65 3.80
CA TYR A 87 -8.15 11.64 2.79
C TYR A 87 -9.58 11.83 2.28
N THR A 88 -10.54 12.17 3.13
CA THR A 88 -11.91 12.47 2.67
C THR A 88 -11.93 13.63 1.69
N THR A 89 -11.19 14.70 2.00
CA THR A 89 -11.09 15.88 1.12
C THR A 89 -10.44 15.52 -0.23
N LEU A 90 -9.34 14.77 -0.20
CA LEU A 90 -8.64 14.35 -1.41
C LEU A 90 -9.42 13.34 -2.24
N LEU A 91 -10.12 12.39 -1.59
CA LEU A 91 -10.97 11.42 -2.29
C LEU A 91 -12.15 12.12 -2.99
N LYS A 92 -12.80 13.09 -2.33
CA LYS A 92 -13.83 13.92 -2.97
C LYS A 92 -13.28 14.69 -4.17
N LYS A 93 -12.10 15.30 -4.03
CA LYS A 93 -11.44 16.07 -5.10
C LYS A 93 -11.17 15.24 -6.36
N HIS A 94 -10.77 13.97 -6.22
CA HIS A 94 -10.28 13.15 -7.33
C HIS A 94 -11.26 12.07 -7.82
N PHE A 95 -12.28 11.71 -7.03
CA PHE A 95 -13.19 10.61 -7.32
C PHE A 95 -14.69 10.94 -7.18
N GLU A 96 -15.02 12.22 -6.95
CA GLU A 96 -16.40 12.74 -6.99
C GLU A 96 -17.37 11.88 -6.18
N GLU A 97 -18.34 11.20 -6.81
CA GLU A 97 -19.38 10.39 -6.15
C GLU A 97 -18.86 9.06 -5.58
N ASP A 98 -17.72 8.55 -6.06
CA ASP A 98 -17.21 7.23 -5.68
C ASP A 98 -16.41 7.24 -4.37
N TRP A 99 -16.11 8.42 -3.83
CA TRP A 99 -15.22 8.59 -2.69
C TRP A 99 -15.64 7.80 -1.44
N GLN A 100 -16.95 7.71 -1.16
CA GLN A 100 -17.46 6.95 -0.01
C GLN A 100 -17.25 5.45 -0.19
N THR A 101 -17.41 4.95 -1.42
CA THR A 101 -17.17 3.53 -1.72
C THR A 101 -15.68 3.20 -1.63
N ILE A 102 -14.80 4.11 -2.07
CA ILE A 102 -13.34 3.96 -1.91
C ILE A 102 -12.96 3.92 -0.42
N LEU A 103 -13.47 4.86 0.37
CA LEU A 103 -13.28 4.92 1.82
C LEU A 103 -13.76 3.63 2.50
N ALA A 104 -14.95 3.16 2.16
CA ALA A 104 -15.53 1.93 2.71
C ALA A 104 -14.68 0.69 2.40
N LEU A 105 -14.15 0.60 1.18
CA LEU A 105 -13.25 -0.49 0.78
C LEU A 105 -11.91 -0.41 1.52
N ALA A 106 -11.31 0.78 1.65
CA ALA A 106 -10.07 0.97 2.39
C ALA A 106 -10.21 0.65 3.89
N TYR A 107 -11.36 1.01 4.49
CA TYR A 107 -11.74 0.63 5.85
C TYR A 107 -11.80 -0.89 6.00
N GLY A 108 -12.52 -1.58 5.11
CA GLY A 108 -12.62 -3.04 5.13
C GLY A 108 -11.28 -3.75 4.89
N SER A 109 -10.44 -3.21 4.02
CA SER A 109 -9.08 -3.71 3.78
C SER A 109 -8.20 -3.59 5.03
N LEU A 110 -8.14 -2.41 5.66
CA LEU A 110 -7.24 -2.18 6.79
C LEU A 110 -7.64 -2.94 8.07
N LEU A 111 -8.92 -2.90 8.44
CA LEU A 111 -9.35 -3.41 9.75
C LEU A 111 -9.58 -4.91 9.76
N TYR A 112 -9.99 -5.49 8.63
CA TYR A 112 -10.54 -6.84 8.58
C TYR A 112 -9.93 -7.70 7.47
N CYS A 113 -8.98 -7.19 6.68
CA CYS A 113 -8.48 -7.86 5.48
C CYS A 113 -9.65 -8.38 4.62
N SER A 114 -10.72 -7.58 4.52
CA SER A 114 -12.03 -8.12 4.20
C SER A 114 -12.11 -8.59 2.74
N PRO A 115 -12.61 -9.80 2.46
CA PRO A 115 -12.95 -10.17 1.09
C PRO A 115 -14.13 -9.33 0.59
N LEU A 116 -14.18 -9.02 -0.71
CA LEU A 116 -15.22 -8.16 -1.30
C LEU A 116 -16.65 -8.56 -0.92
N LYS A 117 -16.93 -9.86 -0.78
CA LYS A 117 -18.25 -10.37 -0.39
C LYS A 117 -18.71 -9.92 1.00
N ASN A 118 -17.79 -9.59 1.89
CA ASN A 118 -18.06 -9.20 3.28
C ASN A 118 -17.95 -7.69 3.52
N MET A 119 -17.47 -6.91 2.54
CA MET A 119 -17.26 -5.45 2.69
C MET A 119 -18.50 -4.72 3.23
N SER A 120 -19.68 -5.05 2.70
CA SER A 120 -20.97 -4.52 3.19
C SER A 120 -21.16 -4.78 4.68
N PHE A 121 -20.95 -6.02 5.14
CA PHE A 121 -21.11 -6.38 6.54
C PHE A 121 -20.18 -5.55 7.44
N HIS A 122 -18.89 -5.47 7.12
CA HIS A 122 -17.94 -4.74 7.96
C HIS A 122 -18.22 -3.23 7.97
N TYR A 123 -18.47 -2.63 6.81
CA TYR A 123 -18.65 -1.19 6.71
C TYR A 123 -19.89 -0.71 7.45
N PHE A 124 -21.02 -1.38 7.28
CA PHE A 124 -22.25 -0.93 7.92
C PHE A 124 -22.33 -1.25 9.42
N ASN A 125 -21.46 -2.13 9.94
CA ASN A 125 -21.23 -2.27 11.38
C ASN A 125 -20.34 -1.14 11.95
N SER A 126 -19.77 -0.29 11.11
CA SER A 126 -19.03 0.90 11.50
C SER A 126 -19.94 2.11 11.58
N TYR A 127 -19.66 3.01 12.52
CA TYR A 127 -20.33 4.30 12.62
C TYR A 127 -20.02 5.20 11.43
N LEU A 128 -18.93 4.95 10.69
CA LEU A 128 -18.68 5.59 9.39
C LEU A 128 -19.87 5.48 8.43
N SER A 129 -20.65 4.39 8.49
CA SER A 129 -21.85 4.24 7.66
C SER A 129 -23.02 5.14 8.04
N GLU A 130 -23.03 5.71 9.25
CA GLU A 130 -23.98 6.76 9.65
C GLU A 130 -23.52 8.14 9.17
N LEU A 131 -22.20 8.35 9.07
CA LEU A 131 -21.61 9.59 8.55
C LEU A 131 -21.66 9.64 7.02
N TYR A 132 -21.44 8.49 6.38
CA TYR A 132 -21.24 8.32 4.95
C TYR A 132 -22.13 7.17 4.45
N SER A 133 -23.40 7.47 4.22
CA SER A 133 -24.42 6.46 3.90
C SER A 133 -24.55 6.14 2.41
N GLU A 134 -23.97 6.94 1.51
CA GLU A 134 -24.14 6.85 0.06
C GLU A 134 -23.13 5.88 -0.56
N VAL A 135 -23.12 4.63 -0.07
CA VAL A 135 -22.20 3.57 -0.51
C VAL A 135 -22.91 2.43 -1.23
N THR A 136 -22.28 1.89 -2.28
CA THR A 136 -22.80 0.71 -3.01
C THR A 136 -21.88 -0.49 -2.86
N LEU A 137 -22.07 -1.28 -1.80
CA LEU A 137 -21.19 -2.39 -1.41
C LEU A 137 -21.70 -3.80 -1.77
N SER A 138 -22.55 -3.93 -2.79
CA SER A 138 -23.02 -5.27 -3.18
C SER A 138 -21.87 -6.07 -3.83
N PRO A 139 -21.68 -7.36 -3.50
CA PRO A 139 -20.56 -8.13 -4.06
C PRO A 139 -20.51 -8.12 -5.59
N ASN A 140 -21.69 -8.15 -6.23
CA ASN A 140 -21.81 -8.11 -7.69
C ASN A 140 -21.46 -6.74 -8.31
N SER A 141 -21.65 -5.64 -7.57
CA SER A 141 -21.28 -4.30 -8.04
C SER A 141 -19.82 -3.98 -7.77
N LEU A 142 -19.22 -4.51 -6.70
CA LEU A 142 -17.85 -4.20 -6.30
C LEU A 142 -16.80 -4.62 -7.33
N SER A 143 -16.94 -5.77 -7.98
CA SER A 143 -16.01 -6.18 -9.05
C SER A 143 -16.07 -5.22 -10.25
N GLY A 144 -17.27 -4.77 -10.62
CA GLY A 144 -17.45 -3.78 -11.69
C GLY A 144 -16.92 -2.39 -11.29
N PHE A 145 -17.12 -2.02 -10.02
CA PHE A 145 -16.61 -0.79 -9.44
C PHE A 145 -15.07 -0.74 -9.46
N LEU A 146 -14.39 -1.79 -8.97
CA LEU A 146 -12.92 -1.85 -8.99
C LEU A 146 -12.37 -1.73 -10.40
N ARG A 147 -13.02 -2.37 -11.38
CA ARG A 147 -12.65 -2.23 -12.79
C ARG A 147 -12.80 -0.79 -13.28
N ALA A 148 -13.93 -0.14 -12.99
CA ALA A 148 -14.15 1.26 -13.36
C ALA A 148 -13.16 2.21 -12.67
N LEU A 149 -12.84 1.93 -11.40
CA LEU A 149 -11.87 2.68 -10.62
C LEU A 149 -10.46 2.59 -11.22
N GLY A 150 -9.99 1.39 -11.54
CA GLY A 150 -8.65 1.20 -12.11
C GLY A 150 -8.48 1.70 -13.54
N ILE A 151 -9.57 1.90 -14.30
CA ILE A 151 -9.51 2.62 -15.59
C ILE A 151 -9.09 4.08 -15.36
N ARG A 152 -9.46 4.69 -14.23
CA ARG A 152 -9.15 6.09 -13.89
C ARG A 152 -7.73 6.24 -13.31
N ARG A 153 -6.74 5.67 -13.99
CA ARG A 153 -5.34 5.70 -13.58
C ARG A 153 -4.82 7.12 -13.33
N GLU A 154 -5.22 8.08 -14.15
CA GLU A 154 -4.82 9.48 -13.96
C GLU A 154 -5.33 10.06 -12.63
N SER A 155 -6.57 9.77 -12.23
CA SER A 155 -7.12 10.19 -10.94
C SER A 155 -6.37 9.57 -9.77
N ILE A 156 -6.01 8.28 -9.87
CA ILE A 156 -5.20 7.57 -8.87
C ILE A 156 -3.84 8.25 -8.69
N VAL A 157 -3.15 8.53 -9.80
CA VAL A 157 -1.83 9.18 -9.76
C VAL A 157 -1.94 10.61 -9.23
N ARG A 158 -2.95 11.37 -9.64
CA ARG A 158 -3.20 12.73 -9.13
C ARG A 158 -3.49 12.73 -7.63
N PHE A 159 -4.24 11.75 -7.14
CA PHE A 159 -4.49 11.58 -5.70
C PHE A 159 -3.20 11.37 -4.92
N PHE A 160 -2.34 10.42 -5.32
CA PHE A 160 -1.10 10.19 -4.56
C PHE A 160 -0.08 11.32 -4.68
N ARG A 161 -0.11 12.08 -5.79
CA ARG A 161 0.75 13.26 -5.96
C ARG A 161 0.50 14.35 -4.92
N GLU A 162 -0.71 14.41 -4.34
CA GLU A 162 -1.00 15.34 -3.25
C GLU A 162 -0.12 15.08 -2.03
N PHE A 163 0.39 13.84 -1.87
CA PHE A 163 1.33 13.47 -0.82
C PHE A 163 2.80 13.62 -1.26
N ASN A 164 3.15 14.50 -2.21
CA ASN A 164 4.54 14.80 -2.55
C ASN A 164 4.92 16.24 -2.17
N TYR A 165 5.10 16.51 -0.88
CA TYR A 165 5.43 17.85 -0.37
C TYR A 165 6.93 18.18 -0.37
N ALA A 166 7.77 17.16 -0.13
CA ALA A 166 9.20 17.33 0.14
C ALA A 166 10.11 17.22 -1.11
N ASN A 167 9.58 16.71 -2.23
CA ASN A 167 10.35 16.43 -3.45
C ASN A 167 11.63 15.60 -3.19
N ASP A 168 11.57 14.69 -2.22
CA ASP A 168 12.70 13.89 -1.73
C ASP A 168 12.55 12.42 -2.11
N CYS A 169 12.09 12.20 -3.33
CA CYS A 169 11.58 10.92 -3.77
C CYS A 169 12.69 9.92 -4.07
N ILE A 170 12.43 8.67 -3.72
CA ILE A 170 13.26 7.55 -4.06
C ILE A 170 12.43 6.48 -4.75
N ILE A 171 13.03 5.86 -5.77
CA ILE A 171 12.42 4.75 -6.48
C ILE A 171 13.13 3.47 -6.09
N PHE A 172 12.36 2.46 -5.75
CA PHE A 172 12.88 1.14 -5.42
C PHE A 172 12.55 0.15 -6.52
N ASP A 173 13.52 -0.73 -6.77
CA ASP A 173 13.29 -1.96 -7.52
C ASP A 173 12.16 -2.73 -6.84
N GLY A 174 11.21 -3.18 -7.65
CA GLY A 174 9.88 -3.57 -7.20
C GLY A 174 9.84 -4.79 -6.28
N THR A 175 8.64 -5.12 -5.82
CA THR A 175 8.38 -6.39 -5.17
C THR A 175 7.39 -7.22 -5.96
N ASP A 176 7.58 -8.55 -5.93
CA ASP A 176 6.64 -9.46 -6.55
C ASP A 176 5.37 -9.64 -5.70
N MET A 177 4.22 -9.72 -6.36
CA MET A 177 2.92 -10.12 -5.82
C MET A 177 2.42 -11.36 -6.57
N ASN A 178 1.81 -12.30 -5.85
CA ASN A 178 1.35 -13.55 -6.43
C ASN A 178 -0.02 -13.38 -7.10
N SER A 179 -0.17 -13.89 -8.33
CA SER A 179 -1.48 -14.07 -8.95
C SER A 179 -1.47 -15.24 -9.91
N LYS A 180 -2.43 -16.16 -9.74
CA LYS A 180 -2.61 -17.35 -10.59
C LYS A 180 -3.65 -17.14 -11.70
N SER A 181 -4.08 -15.89 -11.93
CA SER A 181 -5.07 -15.61 -12.96
C SER A 181 -4.49 -15.85 -14.35
N SER A 182 -5.06 -16.80 -15.09
CA SER A 182 -4.77 -16.99 -16.51
C SER A 182 -5.51 -16.00 -17.43
N LEU A 183 -6.30 -15.08 -16.85
CA LEU A 183 -7.12 -14.09 -17.56
C LEU A 183 -6.45 -12.71 -17.65
N MET A 184 -5.24 -12.56 -17.12
CA MET A 184 -4.44 -11.33 -17.18
C MET A 184 -3.11 -11.62 -17.87
N TYR A 185 -2.55 -10.62 -18.57
CA TYR A 185 -1.24 -10.73 -19.19
C TYR A 185 -0.09 -10.42 -18.22
N LEU A 186 -0.39 -9.69 -17.14
CA LEU A 186 0.54 -9.26 -16.10
C LEU A 186 1.27 -10.41 -15.37
N PRO A 187 0.59 -11.48 -14.89
CA PRO A 187 1.28 -12.53 -14.17
C PRO A 187 2.22 -13.32 -15.10
N LYS A 188 3.48 -13.48 -14.68
CA LYS A 188 4.50 -14.27 -15.39
C LYS A 188 5.18 -15.24 -14.43
N GLU A 189 5.57 -16.40 -14.93
CA GLU A 189 6.39 -17.32 -14.16
C GLU A 189 7.75 -16.70 -13.85
N GLY A 190 8.07 -16.59 -12.57
CA GLY A 190 9.30 -16.02 -12.07
C GLY A 190 9.74 -16.72 -10.79
N LYS A 191 11.02 -16.58 -10.46
CA LYS A 191 11.55 -17.10 -9.20
C LYS A 191 11.25 -16.09 -8.10
N SER A 192 10.40 -16.46 -7.14
CA SER A 192 10.08 -15.59 -6.00
C SER A 192 11.29 -15.41 -5.09
N LYS A 193 11.19 -14.47 -4.12
CA LYS A 193 12.23 -14.26 -3.10
C LYS A 193 12.60 -15.54 -2.33
N ARG A 194 11.69 -16.52 -2.24
CA ARG A 194 11.91 -17.84 -1.60
C ARG A 194 12.63 -18.84 -2.50
N GLY A 195 12.89 -18.48 -3.75
CA GLY A 195 13.59 -19.30 -4.71
C GLY A 195 12.72 -20.32 -5.44
N ILE A 196 11.39 -20.20 -5.34
CA ILE A 196 10.41 -21.11 -5.94
C ILE A 196 9.82 -20.43 -7.19
N TYR A 197 9.50 -21.23 -8.22
CA TYR A 197 8.81 -20.71 -9.40
C TYR A 197 7.33 -20.47 -9.09
N GLU A 198 6.90 -19.23 -9.22
CA GLU A 198 5.54 -18.78 -8.95
C GLU A 198 5.06 -17.85 -10.06
N SER A 199 3.75 -17.65 -10.16
CA SER A 199 3.16 -16.69 -11.09
C SER A 199 3.10 -15.32 -10.44
N LEU A 200 4.00 -14.43 -10.88
CA LEU A 200 4.33 -13.16 -10.23
C LEU A 200 3.92 -11.96 -11.07
N ILE A 201 3.47 -10.92 -10.38
CA ILE A 201 3.26 -9.56 -10.87
C ILE A 201 4.31 -8.69 -10.18
N ASP A 202 5.05 -7.88 -10.93
CA ASP A 202 6.01 -6.95 -10.33
C ASP A 202 5.34 -5.63 -9.97
N LEU A 203 5.70 -5.09 -8.81
CA LEU A 203 5.17 -3.85 -8.29
C LEU A 203 6.30 -2.88 -7.98
N MET A 204 6.34 -1.77 -8.72
CA MET A 204 7.31 -0.70 -8.50
C MET A 204 6.66 0.45 -7.72
N PHE A 205 7.42 1.11 -6.84
CA PHE A 205 6.92 2.21 -6.02
C PHE A 205 7.85 3.41 -6.02
N VAL A 206 7.26 4.60 -5.89
CA VAL A 206 7.99 5.81 -5.51
C VAL A 206 7.63 6.15 -4.07
N PHE A 207 8.65 6.37 -3.25
CA PHE A 207 8.52 6.64 -1.83
C PHE A 207 9.06 8.04 -1.51
N SER A 208 8.34 8.81 -0.69
CA SER A 208 8.85 10.06 -0.12
C SER A 208 9.50 9.76 1.23
N ILE A 209 10.77 10.14 1.40
CA ILE A 209 11.53 9.83 2.62
C ILE A 209 10.99 10.61 3.81
N GLU A 210 10.71 11.89 3.65
CA GLU A 210 10.28 12.79 4.72
C GLU A 210 8.88 12.42 5.20
N GLN A 211 7.98 12.12 4.27
CA GLN A 211 6.62 11.68 4.61
C GLN A 211 6.56 10.21 4.99
N ARG A 212 7.59 9.44 4.68
CA ARG A 212 7.65 8.00 4.91
C ARG A 212 6.41 7.28 4.37
N LEU A 213 5.99 7.64 3.15
CA LEU A 213 4.79 7.12 2.49
C LEU A 213 5.08 6.80 1.01
N PRO A 214 4.44 5.77 0.44
CA PRO A 214 4.51 5.51 -0.98
C PRO A 214 3.59 6.48 -1.73
N ILE A 215 4.13 7.31 -2.60
CA ILE A 215 3.39 8.36 -3.30
C ILE A 215 3.04 7.99 -4.74
N TYR A 216 3.36 6.76 -5.14
CA TYR A 216 3.04 6.20 -6.43
C TYR A 216 3.31 4.69 -6.43
N TYR A 217 2.55 3.95 -7.20
CA TYR A 217 2.83 2.56 -7.54
C TYR A 217 2.62 2.30 -9.03
N ARG A 218 3.28 1.28 -9.56
CA ARG A 218 3.07 0.77 -10.91
C ARG A 218 3.09 -0.74 -10.92
N ILE A 219 2.15 -1.31 -11.66
CA ILE A 219 2.04 -2.75 -11.88
C ILE A 219 2.71 -3.10 -13.21
N ASN A 220 3.76 -3.93 -13.16
CA ASN A 220 4.54 -4.35 -14.31
C ASN A 220 4.39 -5.87 -14.54
N GLN A 221 4.78 -6.30 -15.75
CA GLN A 221 4.76 -7.70 -16.15
C GLN A 221 6.03 -8.42 -15.71
N GLY A 222 5.95 -9.33 -14.74
CA GLY A 222 7.11 -10.09 -14.28
C GLY A 222 8.33 -9.23 -13.87
N ASN A 223 9.51 -9.84 -13.71
CA ASN A 223 10.72 -9.18 -13.22
C ASN A 223 11.41 -8.29 -14.30
N ILE A 224 10.79 -7.17 -14.66
CA ILE A 224 11.36 -6.20 -15.59
C ILE A 224 12.25 -5.22 -14.82
N LYS A 225 13.56 -5.46 -14.83
CA LYS A 225 14.58 -4.48 -14.41
C LYS A 225 14.96 -3.55 -15.55
N ASP A 226 13.98 -2.88 -16.14
CA ASP A 226 14.19 -1.95 -17.24
C ASP A 226 14.33 -0.52 -16.72
N VAL A 227 15.47 0.12 -17.01
CA VAL A 227 15.72 1.53 -16.69
C VAL A 227 14.62 2.44 -17.26
N LYS A 228 14.06 2.10 -18.42
CA LYS A 228 12.97 2.86 -19.04
C LYS A 228 11.72 2.87 -18.17
N ALA A 229 11.47 1.81 -17.41
CA ALA A 229 10.33 1.75 -16.50
C ALA A 229 10.43 2.85 -15.43
N PHE A 230 11.62 3.09 -14.87
CA PHE A 230 11.85 4.19 -13.92
C PHE A 230 11.55 5.56 -14.53
N ARG A 231 12.03 5.82 -15.76
CA ARG A 231 11.77 7.09 -16.45
C ARG A 231 10.28 7.31 -16.67
N LEU A 232 9.57 6.28 -17.16
CA LEU A 232 8.13 6.35 -17.38
C LEU A 232 7.35 6.55 -16.07
N CYS A 233 7.79 5.95 -14.95
CA CYS A 233 7.18 6.21 -13.65
C CYS A 233 7.29 7.67 -13.25
N LEU A 234 8.48 8.28 -13.39
CA LEU A 234 8.72 9.68 -13.07
C LEU A 234 7.90 10.64 -13.93
N GLU A 235 7.77 10.33 -15.22
CA GLU A 235 6.91 11.09 -16.13
C GLU A 235 5.43 11.01 -15.72
N GLU A 236 4.91 9.81 -15.39
CA GLU A 236 3.52 9.65 -14.98
C GLU A 236 3.22 10.37 -13.66
N CYS A 237 4.08 10.20 -12.65
CA CYS A 237 3.89 10.84 -11.35
C CYS A 237 4.29 12.33 -11.35
N LYS A 238 4.85 12.86 -12.45
CA LYS A 238 5.36 14.24 -12.59
C LYS A 238 6.37 14.62 -11.51
N ILE A 239 7.28 13.71 -11.19
CA ILE A 239 8.36 13.94 -10.24
C ILE A 239 9.63 14.20 -11.05
N ALA A 240 10.13 15.44 -10.97
CA ALA A 240 11.29 15.88 -11.73
C ALA A 240 12.63 15.41 -11.13
N ASP A 241 12.69 15.27 -9.80
CA ASP A 241 13.89 14.88 -9.08
C ASP A 241 13.61 13.71 -8.14
N ALA A 242 14.15 12.54 -8.49
CA ALA A 242 14.11 11.36 -7.66
C ALA A 242 15.44 10.61 -7.76
N VAL A 243 15.81 9.91 -6.69
CA VAL A 243 17.00 9.05 -6.66
C VAL A 243 16.59 7.59 -6.70
N ILE A 244 17.05 6.87 -7.70
CA ILE A 244 16.76 5.44 -7.85
C ILE A 244 17.73 4.65 -6.97
N ILE A 245 17.19 3.88 -6.04
CA ILE A 245 18.00 3.00 -5.19
C ILE A 245 17.89 1.60 -5.78
N LEU A 246 19.00 1.14 -6.36
CA LEU A 246 19.05 -0.16 -7.04
C LEU A 246 19.76 -1.18 -6.16
N ASP A 247 19.51 -2.46 -6.43
CA ASP A 247 20.15 -3.54 -5.70
C ASP A 247 21.58 -3.84 -6.22
N LYS A 248 22.39 -4.54 -5.41
CA LYS A 248 23.77 -4.94 -5.76
C LYS A 248 23.85 -5.75 -7.06
N GLY A 249 22.78 -6.48 -7.39
CA GLY A 249 22.68 -7.27 -8.62
C GLY A 249 22.45 -6.44 -9.89
N PHE A 250 22.09 -5.17 -9.75
CA PHE A 250 21.81 -4.27 -10.88
C PHE A 250 23.09 -3.72 -11.53
N TYR A 251 24.21 -3.74 -10.80
CA TYR A 251 25.47 -3.15 -11.28
C TYR A 251 26.02 -3.92 -12.49
N SER A 252 25.86 -3.33 -13.68
CA SER A 252 26.53 -3.69 -14.93
C SER A 252 26.90 -2.40 -15.68
N LYS A 253 27.97 -2.42 -16.48
CA LYS A 253 28.38 -1.22 -17.26
C LYS A 253 27.26 -0.72 -18.19
N GLU A 254 26.49 -1.65 -18.76
CA GLU A 254 25.36 -1.36 -19.65
C GLU A 254 24.20 -0.67 -18.90
N ASN A 255 23.80 -1.21 -17.75
CA ASN A 255 22.73 -0.64 -16.95
C ASN A 255 23.08 0.77 -16.44
N ILE A 256 24.32 0.97 -15.97
CA ILE A 256 24.79 2.30 -15.53
C ILE A 256 24.76 3.29 -16.68
N LYS A 257 25.18 2.87 -17.87
CA LYS A 257 25.13 3.72 -19.06
C LYS A 257 23.68 4.11 -19.39
N GLN A 258 22.75 3.16 -19.40
CA GLN A 258 21.35 3.43 -19.70
C GLN A 258 20.71 4.38 -18.66
N VAL A 259 21.01 4.22 -17.37
CA VAL A 259 20.55 5.14 -16.31
C VAL A 259 21.05 6.57 -16.56
N LYS A 260 22.29 6.73 -17.01
CA LYS A 260 22.87 8.04 -17.35
C LYS A 260 22.26 8.62 -18.63
N ASP A 261 22.05 7.80 -19.66
CA ASP A 261 21.45 8.21 -20.93
C ASP A 261 20.02 8.74 -20.73
N GLU A 262 19.27 8.14 -19.80
CA GLU A 262 17.93 8.58 -19.36
C GLU A 262 17.96 9.75 -18.35
N GLN A 263 19.14 10.29 -18.03
CA GLN A 263 19.37 11.40 -17.10
C GLN A 263 18.87 11.13 -15.67
N LEU A 264 18.88 9.87 -15.25
CA LEU A 264 18.37 9.46 -13.94
C LEU A 264 19.48 9.53 -12.87
N LYS A 265 19.11 9.94 -11.65
CA LYS A 265 19.99 9.90 -10.49
C LYS A 265 19.89 8.55 -9.81
N PHE A 266 21.03 7.97 -9.39
CA PHE A 266 21.06 6.65 -8.76
C PHE A 266 21.94 6.57 -7.53
N ILE A 267 21.63 5.61 -6.66
CA ILE A 267 22.53 5.10 -5.62
C ILE A 267 22.56 3.57 -5.73
N ILE A 268 23.75 3.01 -5.88
CA ILE A 268 23.96 1.57 -6.03
C ILE A 268 24.99 1.09 -5.01
N PRO A 269 24.63 0.13 -4.14
CA PRO A 269 25.60 -0.54 -3.30
C PRO A 269 26.51 -1.45 -4.14
N LEU A 270 27.81 -1.35 -3.93
CA LEU A 270 28.76 -2.26 -4.55
C LEU A 270 28.97 -3.51 -3.69
N ARG A 271 29.29 -4.63 -4.35
CA ARG A 271 29.84 -5.80 -3.64
C ARG A 271 31.17 -5.41 -3.02
N ARG A 272 31.45 -5.84 -1.77
CA ARG A 272 32.71 -5.53 -1.06
C ARG A 272 33.96 -6.01 -1.82
N THR A 273 33.80 -6.98 -2.73
CA THR A 273 34.86 -7.50 -3.61
C THR A 273 35.01 -6.75 -4.92
N SER A 274 34.24 -5.66 -5.13
CA SER A 274 34.34 -4.86 -6.36
C SER A 274 35.72 -4.23 -6.49
N SER A 275 36.31 -4.32 -7.68
CA SER A 275 37.60 -3.70 -7.99
C SER A 275 37.55 -2.17 -8.00
N LEU A 276 36.34 -1.58 -7.99
CA LEU A 276 36.18 -0.13 -7.84
C LEU A 276 36.46 0.36 -6.40
N ILE A 277 36.46 -0.55 -5.42
CA ILE A 277 36.67 -0.19 -4.02
C ILE A 277 38.17 -0.24 -3.74
N ASP A 278 38.73 0.93 -3.45
CA ASP A 278 40.10 1.04 -2.98
C ASP A 278 40.11 1.03 -1.45
N TYR A 279 40.46 -0.10 -0.84
CA TYR A 279 40.60 -0.21 0.62
C TYR A 279 41.93 0.37 1.14
N THR A 280 42.88 0.69 0.26
CA THR A 280 44.17 1.26 0.67
C THR A 280 44.03 2.70 1.12
N ILE A 281 43.00 3.43 0.64
CA ILE A 281 42.69 4.81 1.06
C ILE A 281 42.50 4.95 2.57
N ARG A 282 42.15 3.84 3.25
CA ARG A 282 42.00 3.78 4.70
C ARG A 282 43.30 4.05 5.45
N ARG A 283 44.47 3.99 4.81
CA ARG A 283 45.76 4.11 5.48
C ARG A 283 46.63 5.14 4.78
N LYS A 284 46.75 6.34 5.37
CA LYS A 284 47.78 7.32 4.99
C LYS A 284 48.85 7.34 6.07
N GLY A 285 50.09 6.97 5.70
CA GLY A 285 51.21 6.94 6.64
C GLY A 285 51.01 5.98 7.83
N GLY A 286 50.27 4.88 7.64
CA GLY A 286 49.99 3.90 8.70
C GLY A 286 48.86 4.26 9.66
N LYS A 287 48.20 5.42 9.52
CA LYS A 287 47.05 5.85 10.33
C LYS A 287 45.77 5.90 9.49
N GLU A 288 44.63 5.62 10.13
CA GLU A 288 43.32 5.82 9.52
C GLU A 288 42.99 7.32 9.48
N VAL A 289 42.70 7.85 8.29
CA VAL A 289 42.38 9.26 8.06
C VAL A 289 41.12 9.34 7.21
N PHE A 290 40.03 9.83 7.79
CA PHE A 290 38.72 9.92 7.13
C PHE A 290 38.51 11.29 6.47
N ASP A 291 37.73 11.33 5.38
CA ASP A 291 37.34 12.61 4.76
C ASP A 291 36.27 13.34 5.59
N GLY A 292 35.49 12.59 6.37
CA GLY A 292 34.50 13.14 7.28
C GLY A 292 33.75 12.06 8.06
N TYR A 293 32.81 12.50 8.89
CA TYR A 293 31.94 11.65 9.69
C TYR A 293 30.56 12.27 9.88
N PHE A 294 29.58 11.44 10.24
CA PHE A 294 28.26 11.90 10.69
C PHE A 294 27.67 10.90 11.68
N LYS A 295 26.63 11.33 12.43
CA LYS A 295 25.88 10.47 13.34
C LYS A 295 24.67 9.89 12.64
N PHE A 296 24.45 8.58 12.75
CA PHE A 296 23.28 7.87 12.22
C PHE A 296 22.84 6.81 13.25
N GLU A 297 21.58 6.90 13.72
CA GLU A 297 21.01 5.96 14.70
C GLU A 297 21.90 5.72 15.94
N GLY A 298 22.47 6.79 16.49
CA GLY A 298 23.36 6.70 17.65
C GLY A 298 24.79 6.24 17.37
N ARG A 299 25.12 5.88 16.12
CA ARG A 299 26.46 5.45 15.69
C ARG A 299 27.16 6.56 14.91
N TYR A 300 28.48 6.63 15.00
CA TYR A 300 29.28 7.48 14.13
C TYR A 300 29.71 6.68 12.90
N ILE A 301 29.37 7.21 11.72
CA ILE A 301 29.73 6.65 10.42
C ILE A 301 30.81 7.55 9.83
N CYS A 302 32.00 6.99 9.65
CA CYS A 302 33.09 7.68 8.94
C CYS A 302 33.00 7.36 7.45
N TYR A 303 33.54 8.22 6.59
CA TYR A 303 33.53 7.97 5.15
C TYR A 303 34.77 8.47 4.43
N TYR A 304 34.94 7.91 3.23
CA TYR A 304 35.89 8.34 2.20
C TYR A 304 35.13 8.57 0.91
N SER A 305 35.51 9.58 0.13
CA SER A 305 34.86 9.93 -1.14
C SER A 305 35.89 10.12 -2.24
N TYR A 306 35.70 9.43 -3.36
CA TYR A 306 36.56 9.62 -4.54
C TYR A 306 35.79 9.39 -5.83
N LYS A 307 36.29 9.98 -6.91
CA LYS A 307 35.73 9.78 -8.25
C LYS A 307 36.26 8.49 -8.85
N THR A 308 35.37 7.74 -9.48
CA THR A 308 35.73 6.59 -10.33
C THR A 308 36.13 7.06 -11.73
N GLU A 309 36.72 6.17 -12.52
CA GLU A 309 37.05 6.44 -13.93
C GLU A 309 35.83 6.85 -14.77
N GLY A 310 34.61 6.40 -14.39
CA GLY A 310 33.35 6.77 -15.02
C GLY A 310 32.77 8.13 -14.62
N ASN A 311 33.54 8.94 -13.88
CA ASN A 311 33.16 10.24 -13.29
C ASN A 311 31.99 10.16 -12.30
N ASP A 312 31.63 8.95 -11.84
CA ASP A 312 30.70 8.74 -10.74
C ASP A 312 31.42 8.85 -9.39
N MET A 313 30.71 9.32 -8.37
CA MET A 313 31.21 9.38 -7.00
C MET A 313 31.05 8.03 -6.31
N LEU A 314 32.11 7.55 -5.68
CA LEU A 314 32.08 6.42 -4.77
C LEU A 314 32.31 6.91 -3.35
N HIS A 315 31.37 6.60 -2.47
CA HIS A 315 31.47 6.84 -1.04
C HIS A 315 31.68 5.51 -0.31
N LEU A 316 32.83 5.35 0.34
CA LEU A 316 33.13 4.20 1.20
C LEU A 316 32.86 4.59 2.65
N TYR A 317 31.79 4.06 3.22
CA TYR A 317 31.41 4.27 4.61
C TYR A 317 31.98 3.17 5.50
N LEU A 318 32.31 3.55 6.73
CA LEU A 318 32.79 2.65 7.77
C LEU A 318 31.96 2.85 9.04
N ASP A 319 31.33 1.75 9.48
CA ASP A 319 30.71 1.62 10.79
C ASP A 319 31.65 0.81 11.69
N GLU A 320 32.27 1.48 12.67
CA GLU A 320 33.22 0.88 13.59
C GLU A 320 32.61 -0.22 14.47
N LYS A 321 31.36 -0.04 14.89
CA LYS A 321 30.66 -1.04 15.70
C LYS A 321 30.45 -2.31 14.87
N LEU A 322 29.98 -2.15 13.62
CA LEU A 322 29.79 -3.26 12.71
C LEU A 322 31.12 -3.94 12.33
N ARG A 323 32.21 -3.18 12.20
CA ARG A 323 33.56 -3.72 11.95
C ARG A 323 33.99 -4.68 13.06
N VAL A 324 33.80 -4.28 14.31
CA VAL A 324 34.15 -5.10 15.48
C VAL A 324 33.24 -6.34 15.57
N GLU A 325 31.93 -6.19 15.36
CA GLU A 325 30.98 -7.31 15.38
C GLU A 325 31.27 -8.35 14.28
N GLU A 326 31.50 -7.91 13.04
CA GLU A 326 31.85 -8.80 11.92
C GLU A 326 33.21 -9.48 12.16
N GLY A 327 34.19 -8.77 12.73
CA GLY A 327 35.49 -9.34 13.09
C GLY A 327 35.36 -10.42 14.16
N LYS A 328 34.56 -10.17 15.21
CA LYS A 328 34.30 -11.14 16.28
C LYS A 328 33.60 -12.39 15.73
N ASP A 329 32.50 -12.26 14.98
CA ASP A 329 31.78 -13.40 14.37
C ASP A 329 32.72 -14.24 13.47
N PHE A 330 33.62 -13.58 12.72
CA PHE A 330 34.57 -14.31 11.89
C PHE A 330 35.55 -15.16 12.73
N LEU A 331 36.08 -14.61 13.83
CA LEU A 331 37.00 -15.32 14.72
C LEU A 331 36.29 -16.48 15.44
N GLU A 332 35.06 -16.28 15.92
CA GLU A 332 34.26 -17.35 16.53
C GLU A 332 34.01 -18.51 15.55
N ARG A 333 33.83 -18.23 14.25
CA ARG A 333 33.70 -19.28 13.22
C ARG A 333 34.99 -20.06 12.99
N ILE A 334 36.16 -19.42 13.14
CA ILE A 334 37.45 -20.10 13.13
C ILE A 334 37.55 -21.06 14.32
N GLU A 335 37.23 -20.58 15.52
CA GLU A 335 37.26 -21.40 16.75
C GLU A 335 36.32 -22.60 16.67
N ASN A 336 35.12 -22.40 16.10
CA ASN A 336 34.13 -23.45 15.89
C ASN A 336 34.46 -24.41 14.73
N GLY A 337 35.62 -24.28 14.08
CA GLY A 337 36.05 -25.16 12.99
C GLY A 337 35.18 -25.07 11.73
N SER A 338 34.53 -23.91 11.50
CA SER A 338 33.67 -23.72 10.32
C SER A 338 34.48 -23.79 9.03
N LYS A 339 34.03 -24.60 8.07
CA LYS A 339 34.71 -24.79 6.78
C LYS A 339 34.83 -23.45 6.03
N GLY A 340 36.06 -23.09 5.64
CA GLY A 340 36.33 -21.86 4.89
C GLY A 340 36.46 -20.60 5.76
N TYR A 341 36.81 -20.76 7.04
CA TYR A 341 37.23 -19.68 7.94
C TYR A 341 38.65 -19.97 8.45
N THR A 342 39.62 -19.15 8.05
CA THR A 342 41.02 -19.23 8.50
C THR A 342 41.55 -17.84 8.85
N MET A 343 42.66 -17.79 9.60
CA MET A 343 43.30 -16.50 9.92
C MET A 343 43.80 -15.75 8.68
N GLU A 344 44.23 -16.48 7.64
CA GLU A 344 44.59 -15.88 6.35
C GLU A 344 43.39 -15.18 5.70
N GLN A 345 42.23 -15.83 5.69
CA GLN A 345 41.00 -15.25 5.17
C GLN A 345 40.48 -14.09 6.02
N PHE A 346 40.65 -14.16 7.34
CA PHE A 346 40.37 -13.05 8.25
C PHE A 346 41.18 -11.82 7.84
N ASN A 347 42.50 -11.95 7.70
CA ASN A 347 43.37 -10.83 7.30
C ASN A 347 42.99 -10.25 5.93
N LYS A 348 42.59 -11.11 4.98
CA LYS A 348 42.11 -10.68 3.65
C LYS A 348 40.78 -9.92 3.69
N LYS A 349 39.86 -10.32 4.58
CA LYS A 349 38.52 -9.71 4.71
C LYS A 349 38.46 -8.54 5.69
N ASN A 350 39.38 -8.46 6.64
CA ASN A 350 39.41 -7.44 7.70
C ASN A 350 39.27 -5.99 7.17
N PRO A 351 39.92 -5.58 6.06
CA PRO A 351 39.72 -4.25 5.49
C PRO A 351 38.30 -3.97 4.98
N GLN A 352 37.49 -5.00 4.78
CA GLN A 352 36.11 -4.93 4.29
C GLN A 352 35.08 -4.95 5.42
N PHE A 353 35.49 -5.23 6.66
CA PHE A 353 34.55 -5.32 7.77
C PHE A 353 33.98 -3.96 8.14
N GLY A 354 32.67 -3.94 8.41
CA GLY A 354 31.92 -2.73 8.71
C GLY A 354 31.78 -1.75 7.55
N THR A 355 32.20 -2.12 6.33
CA THR A 355 32.17 -1.20 5.19
C THR A 355 30.91 -1.33 4.33
N ILE A 356 30.48 -0.19 3.78
CA ILE A 356 29.48 -0.09 2.73
C ILE A 356 30.02 0.87 1.67
N ALA A 357 30.14 0.42 0.43
CA ALA A 357 30.53 1.26 -0.70
C ALA A 357 29.28 1.59 -1.55
N LEU A 358 28.99 2.87 -1.73
CA LEU A 358 27.88 3.35 -2.54
C LEU A 358 28.41 4.12 -3.74
N LEU A 359 28.03 3.69 -4.94
CA LEU A 359 28.29 4.40 -6.21
C LEU A 359 27.08 5.27 -6.55
N THR A 360 27.32 6.53 -6.92
CA THR A 360 26.26 7.48 -7.23
C THR A 360 26.69 8.55 -8.23
N ASN A 361 25.76 8.99 -9.07
CA ASN A 361 25.88 10.22 -9.86
C ASN A 361 25.07 11.39 -9.24
N ALA A 362 24.40 11.17 -8.11
CA ALA A 362 23.61 12.18 -7.43
C ALA A 362 24.52 13.16 -6.69
N VAL A 363 24.34 14.46 -6.94
CA VAL A 363 25.09 15.52 -6.26
C VAL A 363 24.44 15.81 -4.91
N LYS A 364 24.77 15.01 -3.89
CA LYS A 364 24.30 15.20 -2.50
C LYS A 364 25.46 14.99 -1.52
N ALA A 365 25.32 15.51 -0.30
CA ALA A 365 26.29 15.27 0.77
C ALA A 365 26.40 13.76 1.10
N PRO A 366 27.59 13.25 1.48
CA PRO A 366 27.78 11.83 1.82
C PRO A 366 26.78 11.31 2.87
N GLN A 367 26.50 12.10 3.91
CA GLN A 367 25.47 11.74 4.89
C GLN A 367 24.10 11.51 4.25
N LYS A 368 23.67 12.37 3.32
CA LYS A 368 22.37 12.25 2.66
C LYS A 368 22.33 11.05 1.72
N ILE A 369 23.41 10.76 0.99
CA ILE A 369 23.52 9.53 0.17
C ILE A 369 23.39 8.27 1.04
N TYR A 370 24.04 8.26 2.21
CA TYR A 370 23.93 7.15 3.16
C TYR A 370 22.51 6.99 3.70
N VAL A 371 21.87 8.09 4.13
CA VAL A 371 20.50 8.08 4.65
C VAL A 371 19.51 7.65 3.56
N ASP A 372 19.62 8.18 2.35
CA ASP A 372 18.79 7.78 1.21
C ASP A 372 18.93 6.28 0.97
N TYR A 373 20.15 5.74 0.91
CA TYR A 373 20.35 4.30 0.76
C TYR A 373 19.77 3.48 1.94
N LYS A 374 19.94 3.95 3.18
CA LYS A 374 19.43 3.25 4.37
C LYS A 374 17.92 3.26 4.48
N SER A 375 17.24 4.27 3.92
CA SER A 375 15.77 4.32 3.84
C SER A 375 15.17 3.15 3.04
N ARG A 376 15.99 2.41 2.29
CA ARG A 376 15.61 1.10 1.72
C ARG A 376 14.98 0.16 2.75
N GLY A 377 15.49 0.13 3.97
CA GLY A 377 14.93 -0.70 5.02
C GLY A 377 13.50 -0.30 5.40
N GLU A 378 13.19 1.01 5.38
CA GLU A 378 11.82 1.50 5.64
C GLU A 378 10.86 1.08 4.51
N VAL A 379 11.33 1.11 3.26
CA VAL A 379 10.53 0.65 2.12
C VAL A 379 10.33 -0.86 2.10
N GLU A 380 11.34 -1.64 2.49
CA GLU A 380 11.18 -3.09 2.68
C GLU A 380 10.15 -3.39 3.78
N GLN A 381 10.19 -2.69 4.92
CA GLN A 381 9.16 -2.83 5.96
C GLN A 381 7.76 -2.42 5.48
N MET A 382 7.66 -1.41 4.62
CA MET A 382 6.40 -1.00 4.01
C MET A 382 5.85 -2.05 3.07
N ILE A 383 6.71 -2.66 2.25
CA ILE A 383 6.34 -3.78 1.39
C ILE A 383 5.85 -4.96 2.25
N ASP A 384 6.56 -5.29 3.33
CA ASP A 384 6.15 -6.36 4.24
C ASP A 384 4.82 -6.02 4.93
N THR A 385 4.59 -4.76 5.29
CA THR A 385 3.31 -4.29 5.84
C THR A 385 2.17 -4.45 4.82
N LEU A 386 2.39 -4.04 3.56
CA LEU A 386 1.40 -4.22 2.50
C LEU A 386 1.04 -5.71 2.32
N LYS A 387 2.05 -6.59 2.37
CA LYS A 387 1.89 -8.02 2.15
C LYS A 387 1.29 -8.76 3.31
N ASP A 388 1.82 -8.57 4.51
CA ASP A 388 1.53 -9.41 5.68
C ASP A 388 0.49 -8.77 6.61
N VAL A 389 0.42 -7.43 6.63
CA VAL A 389 -0.53 -6.71 7.50
C VAL A 389 -1.82 -6.38 6.76
N VAL A 390 -1.73 -5.82 5.56
CA VAL A 390 -2.89 -5.52 4.70
C VAL A 390 -3.32 -6.76 3.89
N GLU A 391 -2.54 -7.84 3.91
CA GLU A 391 -2.81 -9.11 3.19
C GLU A 391 -2.95 -8.92 1.67
N ALA A 392 -2.13 -8.02 1.11
CA ALA A 392 -2.08 -7.74 -0.33
C ALA A 392 -0.91 -8.44 -1.04
N ASP A 393 -0.43 -9.57 -0.52
CA ASP A 393 0.60 -10.41 -1.14
C ASP A 393 0.07 -11.28 -2.30
N MET A 394 -1.24 -11.54 -2.31
CA MET A 394 -1.94 -12.31 -3.33
C MET A 394 -3.16 -11.57 -3.88
N SER A 395 -3.28 -11.52 -5.21
CA SER A 395 -4.48 -11.01 -5.87
C SER A 395 -5.28 -12.08 -6.59
N TYR A 396 -6.57 -12.12 -6.30
CA TYR A 396 -7.58 -12.94 -6.97
C TYR A 396 -8.30 -12.21 -8.11
N MET A 397 -7.86 -10.99 -8.45
CA MET A 397 -8.45 -10.24 -9.56
C MET A 397 -8.17 -10.95 -10.89
N GLN A 398 -9.16 -10.95 -11.77
CA GLN A 398 -9.10 -11.59 -13.10
C GLN A 398 -9.07 -10.58 -14.25
N ASN A 399 -8.97 -9.29 -13.94
CA ASN A 399 -8.91 -8.21 -14.91
C ASN A 399 -7.89 -7.17 -14.43
N GLU A 400 -7.06 -6.66 -15.35
CA GLU A 400 -5.95 -5.77 -15.03
C GLU A 400 -6.42 -4.43 -14.45
N PHE A 401 -7.54 -3.88 -14.93
CA PHE A 401 -8.12 -2.67 -14.32
C PHE A 401 -8.75 -2.96 -12.95
N ALA A 402 -9.33 -4.14 -12.75
CA ALA A 402 -9.82 -4.52 -11.42
C ALA A 402 -8.65 -4.69 -10.43
N LEU A 403 -7.52 -5.25 -10.90
CA LEU A 403 -6.27 -5.33 -10.15
C LEU A 403 -5.75 -3.94 -9.78
N GLU A 404 -5.73 -3.02 -10.75
CA GLU A 404 -5.32 -1.63 -10.54
C GLU A 404 -6.20 -0.93 -9.49
N GLY A 405 -7.54 -1.06 -9.59
CA GLY A 405 -8.47 -0.52 -8.61
C GLY A 405 -8.30 -1.17 -7.23
N TRP A 406 -8.09 -2.48 -7.16
CA TRP A 406 -7.85 -3.19 -5.90
C TRP A 406 -6.53 -2.76 -5.24
N MET A 407 -5.46 -2.59 -6.03
CA MET A 407 -4.18 -2.07 -5.55
C MET A 407 -4.34 -0.66 -4.98
N PHE A 408 -5.09 0.21 -5.65
CA PHE A 408 -5.36 1.55 -5.14
C PHE A 408 -6.00 1.54 -3.74
N ILE A 409 -7.02 0.70 -3.52
CA ILE A 409 -7.67 0.56 -2.21
C ILE A 409 -6.66 0.13 -1.14
N ASN A 410 -5.83 -0.89 -1.42
CA ASN A 410 -4.85 -1.38 -0.46
C ASN A 410 -3.74 -0.36 -0.18
N TYR A 411 -3.41 0.50 -1.15
CA TYR A 411 -2.47 1.60 -0.93
C TYR A 411 -3.03 2.68 -0.01
N ILE A 412 -4.33 2.98 -0.09
CA ILE A 412 -4.99 3.87 0.88
C ILE A 412 -4.96 3.24 2.28
N ALA A 413 -5.26 1.95 2.40
CA ALA A 413 -5.17 1.24 3.68
C ALA A 413 -3.75 1.27 4.26
N LEU A 414 -2.72 1.06 3.42
CA LEU A 414 -1.31 1.18 3.80
C LEU A 414 -0.95 2.60 4.26
N HIS A 415 -1.45 3.63 3.57
CA HIS A 415 -1.30 5.02 3.96
C HIS A 415 -1.88 5.29 5.35
N TRP A 416 -3.10 4.82 5.61
CA TRP A 416 -3.74 4.96 6.92
C TRP A 416 -2.96 4.24 8.02
N TYR A 417 -2.46 3.03 7.75
CA TYR A 417 -1.59 2.31 8.67
C TYR A 417 -0.36 3.14 9.06
N TYR A 418 0.34 3.72 8.09
CA TYR A 418 1.53 4.53 8.34
C TYR A 418 1.22 5.88 8.99
N ARG A 419 0.09 6.51 8.68
CA ARG A 419 -0.40 7.69 9.40
C ARG A 419 -0.58 7.39 10.88
N ILE A 420 -1.22 6.27 11.22
CA ILE A 420 -1.38 5.81 12.61
C ILE A 420 -0.02 5.55 13.25
N TYR A 421 0.86 4.82 12.56
CA TYR A 421 2.19 4.52 13.08
C TYR A 421 2.99 5.78 13.39
N GLN A 422 3.08 6.72 12.43
CA GLN A 422 3.95 7.88 12.53
C GLN A 422 3.37 8.95 13.46
N GLN A 423 2.12 9.35 13.23
CA GLN A 423 1.53 10.51 13.90
C GLN A 423 1.01 10.20 15.30
N LEU A 424 0.76 8.92 15.62
CA LEU A 424 0.32 8.51 16.96
C LEU A 424 1.38 7.69 17.67
N LEU A 425 1.73 6.52 17.16
CA LEU A 425 2.55 5.59 17.94
C LEU A 425 4.01 6.04 18.07
N ALA A 426 4.65 6.45 16.98
CA ALA A 426 6.03 6.90 16.99
C ALA A 426 6.17 8.28 17.65
N LYS A 427 5.29 9.22 17.31
CA LYS A 427 5.29 10.58 17.89
C LYS A 427 5.16 10.59 19.42
N HIS A 428 4.40 9.65 19.98
CA HIS A 428 4.18 9.51 21.43
C HIS A 428 5.04 8.41 22.08
N GLU A 429 6.07 7.89 21.39
CA GLU A 429 7.00 6.85 21.89
C GLU A 429 6.32 5.54 22.36
N LEU A 430 5.20 5.19 21.72
CA LEU A 430 4.41 3.99 22.00
C LEU A 430 4.65 2.86 21.00
N ASN A 431 5.38 3.11 19.91
CA ASN A 431 5.73 2.14 18.87
C ASN A 431 6.58 0.96 19.36
N GLY A 432 7.21 1.06 20.54
CA GLY A 432 7.88 -0.08 21.18
C GLY A 432 6.94 -1.02 21.97
N LYS A 433 5.68 -0.62 22.18
CA LYS A 433 4.69 -1.36 22.99
C LYS A 433 3.47 -1.81 22.19
N PHE A 434 3.09 -1.04 21.18
CA PHE A 434 1.90 -1.29 20.38
C PHE A 434 2.26 -1.20 18.90
N SER A 435 1.76 -2.15 18.12
CA SER A 435 1.66 -2.01 16.67
C SER A 435 0.38 -1.24 16.29
N PRO A 436 0.29 -0.69 15.07
CA PRO A 436 -0.96 -0.13 14.59
C PRO A 436 -2.11 -1.15 14.56
N LYS A 437 -1.86 -2.45 14.33
CA LYS A 437 -2.89 -3.50 14.43
C LYS A 437 -3.40 -3.68 15.86
N ASP A 438 -2.52 -3.63 16.86
CA ASP A 438 -2.93 -3.67 18.27
C ASP A 438 -3.81 -2.47 18.61
N PHE A 439 -3.38 -1.28 18.19
CA PHE A 439 -4.12 -0.05 18.43
C PHE A 439 -5.49 -0.07 17.74
N ILE A 440 -5.57 -0.46 16.47
CA ILE A 440 -6.83 -0.64 15.74
C ILE A 440 -7.74 -1.62 16.48
N SER A 441 -7.20 -2.73 17.00
CA SER A 441 -7.98 -3.71 17.75
C SER A 441 -8.65 -3.08 18.97
N PHE A 442 -7.92 -2.29 19.77
CA PHE A 442 -8.51 -1.55 20.91
C PHE A 442 -9.57 -0.53 20.48
N LEU A 443 -9.39 0.13 19.33
CA LEU A 443 -10.39 1.06 18.80
C LEU A 443 -11.68 0.35 18.39
N THR A 444 -11.57 -0.85 17.81
CA THR A 444 -12.76 -1.59 17.37
C THR A 444 -13.67 -2.04 18.54
N GLU A 445 -13.15 -2.08 19.77
CA GLU A 445 -13.95 -2.35 20.98
C GLU A 445 -14.87 -1.18 21.35
N ILE A 446 -14.54 0.05 20.94
CA ILE A 446 -15.33 1.24 21.25
C ILE A 446 -16.57 1.25 20.38
N LYS A 447 -17.75 1.28 21.01
CA LYS A 447 -19.04 1.24 20.31
C LYS A 447 -19.86 2.50 20.54
N ARG A 448 -20.73 2.82 19.59
CA ARG A 448 -21.90 3.69 19.78
C ARG A 448 -23.17 2.86 19.80
N VAL A 449 -24.09 3.22 20.70
CA VAL A 449 -25.40 2.58 20.88
C VAL A 449 -26.51 3.59 20.61
N LYS A 450 -27.51 3.21 19.81
CA LYS A 450 -28.67 4.01 19.49
C LYS A 450 -29.78 3.75 20.53
N ILE A 451 -30.08 4.75 21.33
CA ILE A 451 -31.12 4.72 22.37
C ILE A 451 -32.08 5.87 22.08
N ASN A 452 -33.38 5.58 21.89
CA ASN A 452 -34.41 6.58 21.57
C ASN A 452 -33.98 7.51 20.41
N ASP A 453 -33.55 6.91 19.30
CA ASP A 453 -33.07 7.57 18.08
C ASP A 453 -31.83 8.47 18.22
N LYS A 454 -31.18 8.47 19.38
CA LYS A 454 -29.92 9.20 19.63
C LYS A 454 -28.76 8.22 19.83
N TRP A 455 -27.62 8.54 19.25
CA TRP A 455 -26.39 7.77 19.40
C TRP A 455 -25.62 8.22 20.64
N TYR A 456 -25.25 7.27 21.49
CA TYR A 456 -24.44 7.47 22.69
C TYR A 456 -23.18 6.61 22.61
N THR A 457 -22.05 7.14 23.08
CA THR A 457 -20.80 6.36 23.22
C THR A 457 -20.99 5.36 24.37
N ALA A 458 -20.73 4.08 24.10
CA ALA A 458 -20.78 3.02 25.12
C ALA A 458 -19.59 3.13 26.09
N GLU A 459 -19.61 2.37 27.18
CA GLU A 459 -18.50 2.34 28.13
C GLU A 459 -17.20 1.90 27.46
N ILE A 460 -16.14 2.71 27.65
CA ILE A 460 -14.79 2.42 27.16
C ILE A 460 -13.96 1.83 28.30
N THR A 461 -13.20 0.78 28.02
CA THR A 461 -12.33 0.18 29.03
C THR A 461 -11.30 1.20 29.53
N LYS A 462 -10.94 1.13 30.82
CA LYS A 462 -9.94 2.03 31.41
C LYS A 462 -8.62 2.01 30.65
N LYS A 463 -8.17 0.81 30.23
CA LYS A 463 -6.95 0.63 29.43
C LYS A 463 -7.00 1.40 28.11
N THR A 464 -8.08 1.28 27.35
CA THR A 464 -8.25 1.98 26.06
C THR A 464 -8.35 3.49 26.26
N ASN A 465 -9.08 3.93 27.29
CA ASN A 465 -9.19 5.36 27.59
C ASN A 465 -7.85 5.98 28.03
N ASP A 466 -7.08 5.29 28.87
CA ASP A 466 -5.74 5.72 29.28
C ASP A 466 -4.76 5.79 28.09
N LEU A 467 -4.88 4.85 27.14
CA LEU A 467 -4.10 4.87 25.90
C LEU A 467 -4.49 6.07 25.02
N LEU A 468 -5.79 6.30 24.80
CA LEU A 468 -6.30 7.43 24.02
C LEU A 468 -5.89 8.77 24.59
N LYS A 469 -5.89 8.93 25.92
CA LYS A 469 -5.39 10.13 26.60
C LYS A 469 -3.91 10.38 26.35
N LYS A 470 -3.08 9.33 26.39
CA LYS A 470 -1.64 9.44 26.06
C LYS A 470 -1.39 9.85 24.62
N LEU A 471 -2.30 9.48 23.73
CA LEU A 471 -2.28 9.82 22.31
C LEU A 471 -2.97 11.15 21.99
N GLU A 472 -3.41 11.91 23.00
CA GLU A 472 -4.13 13.18 22.82
C GLU A 472 -5.41 13.05 21.98
N LEU A 473 -6.07 11.89 22.02
CA LEU A 473 -7.29 11.56 21.29
C LEU A 473 -8.45 11.19 22.24
N PRO A 474 -8.89 12.09 23.14
CA PRO A 474 -9.97 11.78 24.07
C PRO A 474 -11.29 11.59 23.31
N ILE A 475 -11.88 10.40 23.44
CA ILE A 475 -13.24 10.11 22.93
C ILE A 475 -14.25 10.48 24.00
N THR A 476 -15.22 11.32 23.63
CA THR A 476 -16.33 11.75 24.50
C THR A 476 -17.65 11.09 24.15
#